data_AF-A0A9P5PPP3-F1
#
_entry.id   AF-A0A9P5PPP3-F1
#
_cell.length_a   1.000
_cell.length_b   1.000
_cell.length_c   1.000
_cell.angle_alpha   90.00
_cell.angle_beta   90.00
_cell.angle_gamma   90.00
#
_symmetry.space_group_name_H-M   'P 1'
#
loop_
_entity.id
_entity.type
_entity.pdbx_description
1 polymer ?
#
loop_
_entity_poly.entity_id
_entity_poly.type
_entity_poly.pdbx_seq_one_letter_code
_entity_poly.pdbx_strand_id
1 'polypeptide(L)'
;MKRGFLNTSKAQKHPQVTNTTLAAAQPFTKASLSYKYGVLPKAELGLPKGYKPLVRPTEGFDAGSSKYGSSEYLYATVPPVPPGTRYSDFPGGYSECWISRHVKHTIETTPNFPTPPLAPTGGKAYRIANAGEKGLGMFATRLIHVGDLIIDERPLIVVPTSNLALKGLLDPLMSDYMPEQWKQITLHENNRGMELAYNRLDPERKKAFMALFNCHTSDGSGEFMGCVSSSLDFGHGLT
;
A
#
# COMPACT_ATOMS: atom_id res chain seq x y z
N MET A 1 15.22 -1.64 -51.98
CA MET A 1 16.31 -0.75 -51.53
C MET A 1 16.94 -1.33 -50.26
N LYS A 2 18.25 -1.59 -50.27
CA LYS A 2 18.99 -2.27 -49.21
C LYS A 2 19.25 -1.31 -48.04
N ARG A 3 18.91 -1.71 -46.80
CA ARG A 3 19.26 -0.99 -45.57
C ARG A 3 20.67 -1.37 -45.15
N GLY A 4 21.61 -0.43 -45.29
CA GLY A 4 22.95 -0.54 -44.72
C GLY A 4 22.94 -0.04 -43.28
N PHE A 5 23.16 -0.95 -42.32
CA PHE A 5 23.41 -0.59 -40.93
C PHE A 5 24.90 -0.25 -40.74
N LEU A 6 25.15 0.92 -40.17
CA LEU A 6 26.45 1.39 -39.71
C LEU A 6 27.00 0.47 -38.62
N ASN A 7 27.92 -0.41 -38.98
CA ASN A 7 28.89 -1.02 -38.06
C ASN A 7 30.14 -0.14 -38.05
N THR A 8 30.28 0.75 -37.07
CA THR A 8 31.56 1.41 -36.78
C THR A 8 32.05 1.01 -35.40
N SER A 9 33.15 0.26 -35.40
CA SER A 9 33.88 -0.33 -34.29
C SER A 9 34.71 0.69 -33.48
N LYS A 10 34.11 1.80 -33.08
CA LYS A 10 34.75 2.81 -32.21
C LYS A 10 33.88 3.14 -30.99
N ALA A 11 33.81 2.20 -30.07
CA ALA A 11 33.46 2.47 -28.67
C ALA A 11 34.32 1.56 -27.79
N GLN A 12 35.60 1.90 -27.67
CA GLN A 12 36.52 1.26 -26.75
C GLN A 12 36.96 2.28 -25.70
N LYS A 13 36.83 1.86 -24.43
CA LYS A 13 37.48 2.35 -23.21
C LYS A 13 36.80 3.51 -22.47
N HIS A 14 35.76 3.17 -21.71
CA HIS A 14 35.58 3.74 -20.37
C HIS A 14 36.31 2.86 -19.35
N PRO A 15 37.03 3.44 -18.37
CA PRO A 15 37.70 2.68 -17.32
C PRO A 15 36.68 1.96 -16.44
N GLN A 16 36.89 0.66 -16.26
CA GLN A 16 36.10 -0.15 -15.34
C GLN A 16 36.35 0.32 -13.91
N VAL A 17 35.29 0.78 -13.26
CA VAL A 17 35.27 0.94 -11.81
C VAL A 17 35.36 -0.45 -11.20
N THR A 18 36.42 -0.69 -10.45
CA THR A 18 36.61 -1.90 -9.65
C THR A 18 35.46 -2.05 -8.67
N ASN A 19 34.61 -3.05 -8.90
CA ASN A 19 33.59 -3.45 -7.95
C ASN A 19 34.28 -4.01 -6.70
N THR A 20 34.24 -3.24 -5.61
CA THR A 20 34.47 -3.74 -4.27
C THR A 20 33.45 -4.85 -4.02
N THR A 21 33.96 -6.06 -3.73
CA THR A 21 33.19 -7.26 -3.45
C THR A 21 32.26 -7.02 -2.25
N LEU A 22 31.02 -6.64 -2.53
CA LEU A 22 29.94 -6.70 -1.55
C LEU A 22 29.70 -8.18 -1.25
N ALA A 23 29.83 -8.53 0.03
CA ALA A 23 29.55 -9.87 0.54
C ALA A 23 28.22 -10.37 -0.03
N ALA A 24 28.23 -11.60 -0.56
CA ALA A 24 27.08 -12.24 -1.15
C ALA A 24 25.89 -12.13 -0.20
N ALA A 25 24.87 -11.35 -0.61
CA ALA A 25 23.60 -11.30 0.07
C ALA A 25 23.05 -12.73 0.12
N GLN A 26 22.78 -13.22 1.33
CA GLN A 26 22.07 -14.48 1.55
C GLN A 26 20.81 -14.47 0.67
N PRO A 27 20.53 -15.54 -0.10
CA PRO A 27 19.34 -15.58 -0.92
C PRO A 27 18.13 -15.43 0.00
N PHE A 28 17.45 -14.29 -0.09
CA PHE A 28 16.15 -14.11 0.54
C PHE A 28 15.22 -15.09 -0.16
N THR A 29 15.01 -16.26 0.44
CA THR A 29 13.99 -17.20 -0.01
C THR A 29 12.64 -16.51 0.21
N LYS A 30 12.19 -15.79 -0.82
CA LYS A 30 10.80 -15.36 -0.94
C LYS A 30 9.99 -16.64 -1.03
N ALA A 31 9.54 -17.14 0.13
CA ALA A 31 8.31 -17.92 0.17
C ALA A 31 7.18 -16.97 -0.22
N SER A 32 7.03 -16.71 -1.52
CA SER A 32 5.82 -16.08 -2.03
C SER A 32 4.70 -17.07 -1.77
N LEU A 33 3.87 -16.79 -0.77
CA LEU A 33 2.58 -17.44 -0.64
C LEU A 33 1.75 -16.99 -1.86
N SER A 34 1.89 -17.72 -2.96
CA SER A 34 0.99 -17.64 -4.10
C SER A 34 -0.29 -18.33 -3.67
N TYR A 35 -1.28 -17.53 -3.26
CA TYR A 35 -2.62 -18.04 -3.04
C TYR A 35 -3.29 -18.20 -4.41
N LYS A 36 -3.79 -19.40 -4.72
CA LYS A 36 -4.62 -19.62 -5.91
C LYS A 36 -5.95 -18.88 -5.68
N TYR A 37 -6.12 -17.75 -6.33
CA TYR A 37 -7.34 -16.93 -6.27
C TYR A 37 -8.45 -17.65 -7.05
N GLY A 38 -9.46 -18.12 -6.34
CA GLY A 38 -10.70 -18.64 -6.90
C GLY A 38 -11.89 -17.96 -6.22
N VAL A 39 -12.98 -17.78 -6.97
CA VAL A 39 -14.26 -17.30 -6.46
C VAL A 39 -14.75 -18.29 -5.39
N LEU A 40 -14.88 -17.85 -4.15
CA LEU A 40 -15.42 -18.71 -3.09
C LEU A 40 -16.95 -18.75 -3.22
N PRO A 41 -17.58 -19.93 -3.16
CA PRO A 41 -19.03 -20.03 -3.10
C PRO A 41 -19.55 -19.21 -1.90
N LYS A 42 -20.65 -18.48 -2.10
CA LYS A 42 -21.27 -17.64 -1.04
C LYS A 42 -21.64 -18.43 0.23
N ALA A 43 -21.82 -19.75 0.12
CA ALA A 43 -22.08 -20.65 1.24
C ALA A 43 -20.85 -20.96 2.10
N GLU A 44 -19.64 -20.76 1.57
CA GLU A 44 -18.35 -20.94 2.26
C GLU A 44 -17.76 -19.61 2.76
N LEU A 45 -18.41 -18.49 2.41
CA LEU A 45 -18.13 -17.16 2.93
C LEU A 45 -18.71 -17.04 4.34
N GLY A 46 -17.86 -17.21 5.34
CA GLY A 46 -18.27 -17.05 6.72
C GLY A 46 -17.13 -17.27 7.70
N LEU A 47 -17.18 -16.54 8.81
CA LEU A 47 -16.30 -16.79 9.93
C LEU A 47 -16.63 -18.16 10.56
N PRO A 48 -15.62 -18.92 11.02
CA PRO A 48 -15.84 -20.17 11.72
C PRO A 48 -16.78 -19.99 12.93
N LYS A 49 -17.64 -20.97 13.17
CA LYS A 49 -18.56 -20.94 14.33
C LYS A 49 -17.76 -20.85 15.62
N GLY A 50 -18.07 -19.85 16.45
CA GLY A 50 -17.38 -19.63 17.72
C GLY A 50 -16.12 -18.78 17.62
N TYR A 51 -15.78 -18.28 16.42
CA TYR A 51 -14.69 -17.32 16.26
C TYR A 51 -14.94 -16.05 17.10
N LYS A 52 -13.91 -15.60 17.81
CA LYS A 52 -13.90 -14.36 18.58
C LYS A 52 -12.87 -13.41 17.95
N PRO A 53 -13.27 -12.19 17.55
CA PRO A 53 -12.34 -11.24 16.94
C PRO A 53 -11.15 -10.92 17.84
N LEU A 54 -9.97 -10.80 17.23
CA LEU A 54 -8.69 -10.71 17.94
C LEU A 54 -8.22 -9.29 18.13
N VAL A 55 -8.50 -8.42 17.15
CA VAL A 55 -8.08 -7.02 17.21
C VAL A 55 -8.91 -6.29 18.26
N ARG A 56 -8.31 -6.10 19.43
CA ARG A 56 -8.61 -4.97 20.31
C ARG A 56 -7.98 -3.75 19.67
N PRO A 57 -8.75 -2.73 19.26
CA PRO A 57 -8.17 -1.47 18.83
C PRO A 57 -7.40 -0.91 20.03
N THR A 58 -6.07 -0.80 19.93
CA THR A 58 -5.31 -0.01 20.88
C THR A 58 -5.53 1.46 20.50
N GLU A 59 -6.58 2.05 21.04
CA GLU A 59 -6.83 3.49 20.92
C GLU A 59 -5.74 4.25 21.67
N GLY A 60 -5.17 5.26 21.01
CA GLY A 60 -4.40 6.33 21.65
C GLY A 60 -3.17 5.86 22.42
N PHE A 61 -2.03 5.74 21.74
CA PHE A 61 -0.77 5.45 22.39
C PHE A 61 0.04 6.70 22.70
N ASP A 62 0.52 6.79 23.94
CA ASP A 62 1.59 7.71 24.32
C ASP A 62 2.88 7.26 23.63
N ALA A 63 3.35 8.07 22.68
CA ALA A 63 4.53 7.82 21.86
C ALA A 63 5.82 7.62 22.70
N GLY A 64 5.82 8.04 23.97
CA GLY A 64 6.95 7.90 24.89
C GLY A 64 7.02 6.59 25.68
N SER A 65 6.02 5.71 25.65
CA SER A 65 6.03 4.53 26.53
C SER A 65 6.84 3.35 25.97
N SER A 66 7.88 2.95 26.72
CA SER A 66 8.75 1.79 26.43
C SER A 66 8.11 0.43 26.76
N LYS A 67 6.86 0.41 27.20
CA LYS A 67 6.19 -0.78 27.76
C LYS A 67 5.77 -1.83 26.71
N TYR A 68 5.98 -1.58 25.42
CA TYR A 68 5.40 -2.39 24.34
C TYR A 68 6.41 -2.75 23.25
N GLY A 69 6.25 -3.93 22.67
CA GLY A 69 7.16 -4.50 21.68
C GLY A 69 7.14 -3.76 20.33
N SER A 70 8.28 -3.76 19.63
CA SER A 70 8.45 -3.08 18.34
C SER A 70 7.54 -3.56 17.20
N SER A 71 6.93 -4.74 17.35
CA SER A 71 6.04 -5.38 16.39
C SER A 71 4.57 -5.00 16.56
N GLU A 72 4.20 -4.20 17.57
CA GLU A 72 2.82 -3.77 17.76
C GLU A 72 2.37 -2.83 16.63
N TYR A 73 1.18 -3.10 16.08
CA TYR A 73 0.53 -2.28 15.08
C TYR A 73 -0.35 -1.23 15.74
N LEU A 74 -0.36 -0.03 15.17
CA LEU A 74 -1.11 1.10 15.66
C LEU A 74 -1.78 1.85 14.51
N TYR A 75 -2.73 2.70 14.89
CA TYR A 75 -3.37 3.65 13.99
C TYR A 75 -2.82 5.05 14.23
N ALA A 76 -2.30 5.68 13.18
CA ALA A 76 -1.72 7.01 13.27
C ALA A 76 -2.06 7.87 12.05
N THR A 77 -2.10 9.18 12.27
CA THR A 77 -2.17 10.16 11.18
C THR A 77 -0.76 10.63 10.85
N VAL A 78 -0.39 10.57 9.56
CA VAL A 78 0.97 10.88 9.09
C VAL A 78 0.92 11.87 7.91
N PRO A 79 1.50 13.08 8.03
CA PRO A 79 2.06 13.62 9.27
C PRO A 79 1.01 13.86 10.35
N PRO A 80 1.41 14.00 11.62
CA PRO A 80 0.49 14.37 12.69
C PRO A 80 -0.21 15.68 12.36
N VAL A 81 -1.55 15.70 12.48
CA VAL A 81 -2.38 16.90 12.33
C VAL A 81 -3.21 17.11 13.59
N PRO A 82 -3.59 18.36 13.92
CA PRO A 82 -4.50 18.61 15.04
C PRO A 82 -5.83 17.84 14.90
N PRO A 83 -6.45 17.43 16.02
CA PRO A 83 -7.77 16.83 15.98
C PRO A 83 -8.79 17.76 15.31
N GLY A 84 -9.59 17.22 14.40
CA GLY A 84 -10.62 17.97 13.68
C GLY A 84 -10.13 18.79 12.49
N THR A 85 -8.84 18.74 12.15
CA THR A 85 -8.31 19.32 10.90
C THR A 85 -9.04 18.74 9.70
N ARG A 86 -9.55 19.60 8.80
CA ARG A 86 -10.13 19.17 7.53
C ARG A 86 -9.03 19.06 6.47
N TYR A 87 -9.24 18.20 5.47
CA TYR A 87 -8.28 18.05 4.38
C TYR A 87 -7.95 19.37 3.66
N SER A 88 -8.94 20.26 3.51
CA SER A 88 -8.77 21.61 2.94
C SER A 88 -7.77 22.48 3.68
N ASP A 89 -7.57 22.23 4.98
CA ASP A 89 -6.76 23.05 5.87
C ASP A 89 -5.28 22.63 5.84
N PHE A 90 -4.98 21.50 5.21
CA PHE A 90 -3.64 20.94 5.12
C PHE A 90 -3.32 20.60 3.66
N PRO A 91 -2.83 21.56 2.85
CA PRO A 91 -2.72 21.42 1.39
C PRO A 91 -1.76 20.31 0.94
N GLY A 92 -0.87 19.84 1.81
CA GLY A 92 -0.04 18.65 1.54
C GLY A 92 -0.75 17.32 1.78
N GLY A 93 -1.96 17.32 2.33
CA GLY A 93 -2.73 16.14 2.73
C GLY A 93 -2.13 15.37 3.91
N TYR A 94 -2.83 14.39 4.46
CA TYR A 94 -2.26 13.49 5.48
C TYR A 94 -2.80 12.09 5.25
N SER A 95 -2.07 11.06 5.63
CA SER A 95 -2.45 9.67 5.47
C SER A 95 -2.94 9.11 6.80
N GLU A 96 -4.02 8.34 6.77
CA GLU A 96 -4.39 7.49 7.90
C GLU A 96 -3.67 6.16 7.78
N CYS A 97 -2.85 5.81 8.76
CA CYS A 97 -1.93 4.71 8.68
C CYS A 97 -2.30 3.63 9.69
N TRP A 98 -2.37 2.39 9.25
CA TRP A 98 -2.25 1.20 10.08
C TRP A 98 -0.85 0.64 9.85
N ILE A 99 0.07 0.86 10.78
CA ILE A 99 1.49 0.53 10.63
C ILE A 99 2.09 0.06 11.95
N SER A 100 3.23 -0.63 11.91
CA SER A 100 3.95 -1.00 13.12
C SER A 100 4.60 0.22 13.77
N ARG A 101 4.83 0.15 15.08
CA ARG A 101 5.54 1.19 15.83
C ARG A 101 6.92 1.48 15.24
N HIS A 102 7.64 0.43 14.83
CA HIS A 102 8.93 0.58 14.16
C HIS A 102 8.82 1.44 12.90
N VAL A 103 7.85 1.15 12.01
CA VAL A 103 7.65 1.92 10.78
C VAL A 103 7.27 3.36 11.08
N LYS A 104 6.39 3.60 12.06
CA LYS A 104 6.05 4.97 12.48
C LYS A 104 7.29 5.73 12.95
N HIS A 105 8.09 5.13 13.82
CA HIS A 105 9.32 5.75 14.34
C HIS A 105 10.32 6.04 13.21
N THR A 106 10.51 5.11 12.27
CA THR A 106 11.37 5.33 11.10
C THR A 106 10.88 6.51 10.26
N ILE A 107 9.57 6.62 10.03
CA ILE A 107 8.99 7.76 9.31
C ILE A 107 9.27 9.08 10.05
N GLU A 108 9.01 9.13 11.36
CA GLU A 108 9.19 10.35 12.18
C GLU A 108 10.65 10.77 12.37
N THR A 109 11.58 9.81 12.32
CA THR A 109 13.03 10.07 12.42
C THR A 109 13.69 10.30 11.06
N THR A 110 12.94 10.17 9.96
CA THR A 110 13.47 10.46 8.62
C THR A 110 13.76 11.96 8.50
N PRO A 111 15.00 12.36 8.18
CA PRO A 111 15.34 13.78 8.03
C PRO A 111 14.43 14.46 7.01
N ASN A 112 14.00 15.69 7.34
CA ASN A 112 13.08 16.50 6.54
C ASN A 112 11.65 15.93 6.40
N PHE A 113 11.32 14.84 7.07
CA PHE A 113 9.94 14.37 7.16
C PHE A 113 9.16 15.17 8.21
N PRO A 114 7.91 15.57 7.94
CA PRO A 114 7.20 15.46 6.66
C PRO A 114 7.57 16.59 5.69
N THR A 115 7.93 16.25 4.46
CA THR A 115 8.01 17.23 3.37
C THR A 115 6.65 17.29 2.66
N PRO A 116 6.06 18.47 2.41
CA PRO A 116 4.89 18.61 1.53
C PRO A 116 5.14 17.97 0.16
N PRO A 117 4.12 17.39 -0.50
CA PRO A 117 4.27 16.90 -1.86
C PRO A 117 4.78 18.00 -2.78
N LEU A 118 5.73 17.65 -3.63
CA LEU A 118 6.36 18.57 -4.55
C LEU A 118 5.40 18.95 -5.68
N ALA A 119 5.34 20.24 -5.99
CA ALA A 119 4.62 20.72 -7.16
C ALA A 119 5.47 20.53 -8.44
N PRO A 120 4.93 19.97 -9.53
CA PRO A 120 5.62 19.90 -10.80
C PRO A 120 6.04 21.30 -11.31
N THR A 121 7.31 21.48 -11.66
CA THR A 121 7.94 22.76 -12.04
C THR A 121 7.43 23.40 -13.34
N GLY A 122 6.59 22.69 -14.10
CA GLY A 122 5.96 23.16 -15.35
C GLY A 122 4.43 23.12 -15.32
N GLY A 123 3.83 23.12 -14.12
CA GLY A 123 2.40 22.89 -13.96
C GLY A 123 2.00 21.44 -14.21
N LYS A 124 0.69 21.18 -14.20
CA LYS A 124 0.12 19.83 -14.28
C LYS A 124 0.56 19.14 -15.57
N ALA A 125 1.40 18.09 -15.43
CA ALA A 125 1.98 17.35 -16.55
C ALA A 125 1.02 16.32 -17.16
N TYR A 126 -0.14 16.10 -16.55
CA TYR A 126 -1.07 15.04 -16.94
C TYR A 126 -2.54 15.47 -16.92
N ARG A 127 -3.36 14.73 -17.66
CA ARG A 127 -4.82 14.73 -17.57
C ARG A 127 -5.32 13.30 -17.48
N ILE A 128 -6.40 13.08 -16.75
CA ILE A 128 -7.12 11.79 -16.75
C ILE A 128 -8.19 11.87 -17.83
N ALA A 129 -8.24 10.87 -18.71
CA ALA A 129 -9.24 10.79 -19.77
C ALA A 129 -9.57 9.35 -20.12
N ASN A 130 -10.64 9.14 -20.89
CA ASN A 130 -11.00 7.83 -21.40
C ASN A 130 -9.94 7.34 -22.42
N ALA A 131 -9.48 6.10 -22.24
CA ALA A 131 -8.50 5.39 -23.04
C ALA A 131 -9.15 4.28 -23.90
N GLY A 132 -10.40 4.47 -24.31
CA GLY A 132 -11.19 3.51 -25.06
C GLY A 132 -11.61 2.31 -24.22
N GLU A 133 -11.44 1.11 -24.76
CA GLU A 133 -11.78 -0.16 -24.11
C GLU A 133 -10.97 -0.43 -22.82
N LYS A 134 -9.88 0.33 -22.60
CA LYS A 134 -9.01 0.19 -21.42
C LYS A 134 -9.46 1.01 -20.20
N GLY A 135 -10.59 1.73 -20.30
CA GLY A 135 -11.11 2.55 -19.19
C GLY A 135 -10.44 3.92 -19.09
N LEU A 136 -10.07 4.35 -17.88
CA LEU A 136 -9.41 5.63 -17.66
C LEU A 136 -7.88 5.50 -17.77
N GLY A 137 -7.26 6.47 -18.44
CA GLY A 137 -5.82 6.58 -18.58
C GLY A 137 -5.30 7.96 -18.18
N MET A 138 -4.02 8.01 -17.84
CA MET A 138 -3.27 9.24 -17.58
C MET A 138 -2.49 9.62 -18.84
N PHE A 139 -2.74 10.82 -19.36
CA PHE A 139 -2.15 11.32 -20.60
C PHE A 139 -1.32 12.57 -20.35
N ALA A 140 -0.14 12.65 -20.95
CA ALA A 140 0.70 13.83 -20.87
C ALA A 140 0.02 15.06 -21.50
N THR A 141 0.12 16.21 -20.85
CA THR A 141 -0.39 17.51 -21.34
C THR A 141 0.72 18.41 -21.88
N ARG A 142 1.98 18.02 -21.68
CA ARG A 142 3.19 18.71 -22.14
C ARG A 142 4.29 17.71 -22.47
N LEU A 143 5.37 18.20 -23.09
CA LEU A 143 6.60 17.42 -23.22
C LEU A 143 7.18 17.16 -21.81
N ILE A 144 7.51 15.90 -21.53
CA ILE A 144 8.08 15.46 -20.26
C ILE A 144 9.52 15.04 -20.54
N HIS A 145 10.48 15.67 -19.85
CA HIS A 145 11.89 15.32 -19.96
C HIS A 145 12.27 14.26 -18.92
N VAL A 146 13.40 13.60 -19.13
CA VAL A 146 13.95 12.66 -18.15
C VAL A 146 14.24 13.41 -16.85
N GLY A 147 13.67 12.93 -15.75
CA GLY A 147 13.81 13.54 -14.43
C GLY A 147 12.70 14.53 -14.06
N ASP A 148 11.75 14.82 -14.96
CA ASP A 148 10.60 15.66 -14.63
C ASP A 148 9.69 14.98 -13.60
N LEU A 149 9.29 15.75 -12.58
CA LEU A 149 8.23 15.34 -11.67
C LEU A 149 6.87 15.38 -12.39
N ILE A 150 6.18 14.25 -12.45
CA ILE A 150 4.84 14.14 -13.04
C ILE A 150 3.78 14.39 -11.97
N ILE A 151 3.90 13.70 -10.84
CA ILE A 151 2.95 13.68 -9.74
C ILE A 151 3.68 13.35 -8.43
N ASP A 152 3.28 14.00 -7.35
CA ASP A 152 3.68 13.66 -5.99
C ASP A 152 2.42 13.72 -5.14
N GLU A 153 2.00 12.59 -4.59
CA GLU A 153 0.72 12.43 -3.89
C GLU A 153 0.93 11.69 -2.57
N ARG A 154 0.12 12.05 -1.56
CA ARG A 154 0.03 11.26 -0.33
C ARG A 154 -1.12 10.26 -0.43
N PRO A 155 -0.90 8.99 -0.05
CA PRO A 155 -1.97 8.00 -0.04
C PRO A 155 -3.05 8.41 0.98
N LEU A 156 -4.31 8.06 0.71
CA LEU A 156 -5.39 8.28 1.68
C LEU A 156 -5.20 7.42 2.93
N ILE A 157 -4.89 6.14 2.72
CA ILE A 157 -4.67 5.15 3.77
C ILE A 157 -3.38 4.37 3.47
N VAL A 158 -2.57 4.10 4.49
CA VAL A 158 -1.42 3.18 4.43
C VAL A 158 -1.72 1.99 5.34
N VAL A 159 -1.67 0.77 4.82
CA VAL A 159 -1.91 -0.46 5.59
C VAL A 159 -0.86 -1.52 5.27
N PRO A 160 -0.61 -2.49 6.16
CA PRO A 160 0.27 -3.61 5.84
C PRO A 160 -0.31 -4.43 4.68
N THR A 161 0.51 -4.69 3.66
CA THR A 161 0.14 -5.58 2.55
C THR A 161 0.16 -7.06 2.96
N SER A 162 0.91 -7.40 4.01
CA SER A 162 1.10 -8.78 4.44
C SER A 162 0.30 -9.08 5.70
N ASN A 163 -0.27 -10.28 5.73
CA ASN A 163 -0.87 -10.88 6.93
C ASN A 163 0.17 -11.11 8.05
N LEU A 164 1.44 -10.74 7.85
CA LEU A 164 2.49 -10.85 8.86
C LEU A 164 2.15 -10.05 10.13
N ALA A 165 1.42 -8.94 9.95
CA ALA A 165 0.85 -8.15 11.04
C ALA A 165 -0.05 -8.99 11.96
N LEU A 166 -0.82 -9.88 11.34
CA LEU A 166 -1.77 -10.76 12.01
C LEU A 166 -1.13 -12.11 12.38
N LYS A 167 -0.07 -12.55 11.70
CA LYS A 167 0.54 -13.88 11.90
C LYS A 167 1.03 -14.08 13.33
N GLY A 168 1.71 -13.10 13.91
CA GLY A 168 2.15 -13.18 15.31
C GLY A 168 1.01 -13.15 16.34
N LEU A 169 -0.12 -12.52 15.98
CA LEU A 169 -1.32 -12.47 16.82
C LEU A 169 -2.17 -13.74 16.69
N LEU A 170 -2.20 -14.31 15.49
CA LEU A 170 -3.04 -15.43 15.10
C LEU A 170 -2.40 -16.78 15.47
N ASP A 171 -1.08 -16.93 15.37
CA ASP A 171 -0.37 -18.24 15.49
C ASP A 171 -0.86 -19.12 16.67
N PRO A 172 -1.01 -18.59 17.91
CA PRO A 172 -1.45 -19.39 19.04
C PRO A 172 -2.93 -19.82 18.99
N LEU A 173 -3.77 -19.09 18.24
CA LEU A 173 -5.20 -19.36 18.07
C LEU A 173 -5.50 -20.17 16.82
N MET A 174 -4.55 -20.25 15.90
CA MET A 174 -4.76 -20.87 14.59
C MET A 174 -4.69 -22.40 14.66
N SER A 175 -4.05 -23.00 15.68
CA SER A 175 -3.97 -24.47 15.82
C SER A 175 -5.32 -25.19 15.77
N ASP A 176 -6.40 -24.52 16.17
CA ASP A 176 -7.73 -25.09 16.32
C ASP A 176 -8.58 -25.02 15.04
N TYR A 177 -8.08 -24.37 13.99
CA TYR A 177 -8.82 -24.12 12.76
C TYR A 177 -8.21 -24.86 11.57
N MET A 178 -9.04 -25.18 10.57
CA MET A 178 -8.57 -25.71 9.29
C MET A 178 -7.88 -24.60 8.46
N PRO A 179 -6.94 -24.93 7.55
CA PRO A 179 -6.25 -23.94 6.71
C PRO A 179 -7.18 -22.97 5.95
N GLU A 180 -8.34 -23.45 5.49
CA GLU A 180 -9.35 -22.64 4.79
C GLU A 180 -10.01 -21.63 5.75
N GLN A 181 -10.23 -22.03 7.00
CA GLN A 181 -10.75 -21.16 8.05
C GLN A 181 -9.74 -20.11 8.48
N TRP A 182 -8.44 -20.43 8.47
CA TRP A 182 -7.37 -19.46 8.73
C TRP A 182 -7.43 -18.33 7.73
N LYS A 183 -7.64 -18.68 6.45
CA LYS A 183 -7.76 -17.71 5.38
C LYS A 183 -8.93 -16.75 5.62
N GLN A 184 -10.12 -17.28 5.95
CA GLN A 184 -11.31 -16.45 6.23
C GLN A 184 -11.09 -15.53 7.44
N ILE A 185 -10.54 -16.07 8.53
CA ILE A 185 -10.22 -15.30 9.73
C ILE A 185 -9.21 -14.19 9.39
N THR A 186 -8.17 -14.53 8.64
CA THR A 186 -7.12 -13.57 8.28
C THR A 186 -7.64 -12.44 7.40
N LEU A 187 -8.43 -12.77 6.37
CA LEU A 187 -9.06 -11.77 5.50
C LEU A 187 -10.03 -10.88 6.29
N HIS A 188 -10.82 -11.49 7.19
CA HIS A 188 -11.74 -10.75 8.05
C HIS A 188 -11.01 -9.77 8.97
N GLU A 189 -9.99 -10.22 9.71
CA GLU A 189 -9.22 -9.36 10.62
C GLU A 189 -8.43 -8.30 9.86
N ASN A 190 -7.95 -8.60 8.65
CA ASN A 190 -7.29 -7.62 7.80
C ASN A 190 -8.29 -6.53 7.36
N ASN A 191 -9.46 -6.93 6.86
CA ASN A 191 -10.51 -5.98 6.47
C ASN A 191 -11.00 -5.14 7.66
N ARG A 192 -11.16 -5.74 8.85
CA ARG A 192 -11.48 -5.03 10.09
C ARG A 192 -10.39 -4.03 10.48
N GLY A 193 -9.12 -4.42 10.31
CA GLY A 193 -7.99 -3.53 10.55
C GLY A 193 -7.99 -2.32 9.62
N MET A 194 -8.32 -2.53 8.33
CA MET A 194 -8.49 -1.45 7.36
C MET A 194 -9.70 -0.57 7.65
N GLU A 195 -10.82 -1.16 8.09
CA GLU A 195 -12.02 -0.45 8.48
C GLU A 195 -11.74 0.58 9.59
N LEU A 196 -10.91 0.22 10.57
CA LEU A 196 -10.49 1.14 11.63
C LEU A 196 -9.68 2.33 11.09
N ALA A 197 -8.80 2.11 10.11
CA ALA A 197 -8.08 3.19 9.45
C ALA A 197 -9.02 4.06 8.60
N TYR A 198 -9.93 3.43 7.85
CA TYR A 198 -10.97 4.10 7.07
C TYR A 198 -11.87 4.96 7.93
N ASN A 199 -12.26 4.47 9.12
CA ASN A 199 -13.16 5.19 10.02
C ASN A 199 -12.58 6.51 10.54
N ARG A 200 -11.25 6.65 10.50
CA ARG A 200 -10.52 7.88 10.88
C ARG A 200 -10.49 8.95 9.78
N LEU A 201 -10.82 8.59 8.53
CA LEU A 201 -10.96 9.56 7.45
C LEU A 201 -12.15 10.50 7.69
N ASP A 202 -12.04 11.75 7.26
CA ASP A 202 -13.19 12.66 7.20
C ASP A 202 -14.20 12.23 6.11
N PRO A 203 -15.45 12.71 6.14
CA PRO A 203 -16.50 12.24 5.23
C PRO A 203 -16.20 12.41 3.74
N GLU A 204 -15.48 13.47 3.35
CA GLU A 204 -15.13 13.72 1.94
C GLU A 204 -14.11 12.68 1.47
N ARG A 205 -13.10 12.42 2.30
CA ARG A 205 -12.09 11.41 2.02
C ARG A 205 -12.62 9.98 2.07
N LYS A 206 -13.58 9.69 2.95
CA LYS A 206 -14.30 8.41 2.95
C LYS A 206 -15.00 8.17 1.62
N LYS A 207 -15.71 9.19 1.11
CA LYS A 207 -16.36 9.13 -0.20
C LYS A 207 -15.35 8.93 -1.32
N ALA A 208 -14.23 9.67 -1.30
CA ALA A 208 -13.17 9.51 -2.30
C ALA A 208 -12.55 8.11 -2.26
N PHE A 209 -12.31 7.56 -1.07
CA PHE A 209 -11.78 6.21 -0.89
C PHE A 209 -12.74 5.14 -1.44
N MET A 210 -14.04 5.22 -1.13
CA MET A 210 -15.03 4.26 -1.62
C MET A 210 -15.35 4.41 -3.12
N ALA A 211 -14.95 5.53 -3.73
CA ALA A 211 -15.04 5.72 -5.18
C ALA A 211 -13.86 5.08 -5.94
N LEU A 212 -12.82 4.61 -5.23
CA LEU A 212 -11.73 3.86 -5.85
C LEU A 212 -12.26 2.53 -6.40
N PHE A 213 -11.65 2.05 -7.48
CA PHE A 213 -11.98 0.76 -8.05
C PHE A 213 -11.76 -0.35 -7.01
N ASN A 214 -12.70 -1.28 -6.85
CA ASN A 214 -12.51 -2.43 -5.97
C ASN A 214 -12.19 -3.66 -6.81
N CYS A 215 -10.93 -4.12 -6.77
CA CYS A 215 -10.48 -5.29 -7.53
C CYS A 215 -10.74 -6.64 -6.82
N HIS A 216 -11.26 -6.64 -5.59
CA HIS A 216 -11.47 -7.81 -4.74
C HIS A 216 -12.93 -7.94 -4.29
N THR A 217 -13.85 -8.17 -5.25
CA THR A 217 -15.29 -8.27 -4.96
C THR A 217 -15.80 -9.68 -4.70
N SER A 218 -15.00 -10.71 -4.98
CA SER A 218 -15.47 -12.12 -5.05
C SER A 218 -14.67 -13.14 -4.23
N ASP A 219 -13.63 -12.70 -3.52
CA ASP A 219 -12.69 -13.60 -2.82
C ASP A 219 -12.81 -13.57 -1.28
N GLY A 220 -13.76 -12.81 -0.74
CA GLY A 220 -13.99 -12.66 0.70
C GLY A 220 -13.09 -11.65 1.39
N SER A 221 -12.33 -10.85 0.65
CA SER A 221 -11.41 -9.84 1.21
C SER A 221 -12.12 -8.60 1.80
N GLY A 222 -13.43 -8.50 1.66
CA GLY A 222 -14.23 -7.38 2.15
C GLY A 222 -14.14 -6.12 1.28
N GLU A 223 -14.81 -5.06 1.74
CA GLU A 223 -15.04 -3.85 0.95
C GLU A 223 -13.81 -2.94 0.86
N PHE A 224 -12.88 -3.01 1.82
CA PHE A 224 -11.75 -2.09 1.91
C PHE A 224 -10.51 -2.60 1.17
N MET A 225 -10.23 -3.91 1.25
CA MET A 225 -9.01 -4.52 0.70
C MET A 225 -8.87 -4.28 -0.81
N GLY A 226 -9.98 -4.37 -1.55
CA GLY A 226 -9.99 -4.13 -2.99
C GLY A 226 -9.71 -2.69 -3.38
N CYS A 227 -10.17 -1.73 -2.58
CA CYS A 227 -9.91 -0.31 -2.80
C CYS A 227 -8.45 0.06 -2.47
N VAL A 228 -7.86 -0.57 -1.44
CA VAL A 228 -6.43 -0.38 -1.14
C VAL A 228 -5.56 -0.97 -2.26
N SER A 229 -5.88 -2.17 -2.74
CA SER A 229 -5.04 -2.90 -3.69
C SER A 229 -5.08 -2.29 -5.10
N SER A 230 -6.23 -1.77 -5.53
CA SER A 230 -6.37 -1.08 -6.81
C SER A 230 -5.58 0.24 -6.89
N SER A 231 -5.33 0.90 -5.75
CA SER A 231 -4.48 2.09 -5.71
C SER A 231 -3.00 1.79 -5.98
N LEU A 232 -2.59 0.52 -5.85
CA LEU A 232 -1.23 0.03 -6.11
C LEU A 232 -1.10 -0.67 -7.48
N ASP A 233 -2.20 -1.16 -8.05
CA ASP A 233 -2.21 -1.96 -9.28
C ASP A 233 -2.84 -1.18 -10.44
N PHE A 234 -2.08 -0.26 -11.03
CA PHE A 234 -2.38 0.32 -12.35
C PHE A 234 -1.99 -0.62 -13.51
N GLY A 235 -1.80 -1.93 -13.27
CA GLY A 235 -1.09 -2.82 -14.19
C GLY A 235 -1.87 -4.00 -14.77
N HIS A 236 -2.68 -4.72 -13.98
CA HIS A 236 -3.15 -6.04 -14.43
C HIS A 236 -4.58 -6.37 -13.99
N GLY A 237 -5.58 -6.00 -14.79
CA GLY A 237 -6.96 -6.40 -14.47
C GLY A 237 -8.03 -6.19 -15.54
N LEU A 238 -7.66 -6.02 -16.82
CA LEU A 238 -8.64 -6.00 -17.91
C LEU A 238 -8.35 -7.12 -18.92
N THR A 239 -8.82 -8.32 -18.58
CA THR A 239 -9.14 -9.40 -19.52
C THR A 239 -10.35 -10.16 -19.00
#